data_AF-A0A344WFG4-F1
#
_entry.id   AF-A0A344WFG4-F1
#
_cell.length_a   1.000
_cell.length_b   1.000
_cell.length_c   1.000
_cell.angle_alpha   90.00
_cell.angle_beta   90.00
_cell.angle_gamma   90.00
#
_symmetry.space_group_name_H-M   'P 1'
#
loop_
_entity.id
_entity.type
_entity.pdbx_description
1 polymer ?
#
loop_
_entity_poly.entity_id
_entity_poly.type
_entity_poly.pdbx_seq_one_letter_code
_entity_poly.pdbx_strand_id
1 'polypeptide(L)'
;MTQFPPRAFIRMAAELEAAEPDSSPGADVRDAQVGLKFLSLRDVLDRLTISRSLLYELIKDPIQPFPAPVHIGRRSVWVENEVERYMRAVLTTARR
;
A
#
# COMPACT_ATOMS: atom_id res chain seq x y z
N MET A 1 -5.45 -2.39 -43.44
CA MET A 1 -4.15 -2.73 -44.05
C MET A 1 -3.62 -1.42 -44.60
N THR A 2 -2.50 -0.82 -44.19
CA THR A 2 -1.28 -1.39 -43.61
C THR A 2 -0.55 -0.27 -42.86
N GLN A 3 0.02 -0.67 -41.74
CA GLN A 3 0.91 -0.02 -40.79
C GLN A 3 1.96 0.93 -41.42
N PHE A 4 2.06 2.15 -40.89
CA PHE A 4 3.20 3.06 -41.08
C PHE A 4 4.27 2.79 -40.00
N PRO A 5 5.56 2.59 -40.33
CA PRO A 5 6.69 2.84 -39.43
C PRO A 5 7.34 4.21 -39.85
N PRO A 6 8.49 4.75 -39.32
CA PRO A 6 9.51 4.13 -38.45
C PRO A 6 10.27 5.08 -37.44
N ARG A 7 11.25 4.47 -36.72
CA ARG A 7 12.54 4.97 -36.15
C ARG A 7 12.56 5.76 -34.81
N ALA A 8 13.27 5.20 -33.82
CA ALA A 8 14.51 5.80 -33.28
C ALA A 8 15.18 4.93 -32.18
N PHE A 9 16.36 4.40 -32.51
CA PHE A 9 17.60 4.28 -31.71
C PHE A 9 17.61 3.54 -30.35
N ILE A 10 18.11 2.30 -30.39
CA ILE A 10 18.88 1.69 -29.29
C ILE A 10 20.36 1.89 -29.61
N ARG A 11 21.11 2.55 -28.71
CA ARG A 11 22.58 2.60 -28.75
C ARG A 11 23.13 1.73 -27.62
N MET A 12 24.01 0.82 -28.02
CA MET A 12 24.81 -0.10 -27.22
C MET A 12 26.19 0.52 -26.97
N ALA A 13 26.87 0.05 -25.91
CA ALA A 13 28.30 0.16 -25.56
C ALA A 13 28.64 1.05 -24.34
N ALA A 14 28.95 0.38 -23.23
CA ALA A 14 30.19 0.56 -22.48
C ALA A 14 30.33 -0.60 -21.47
N GLU A 15 31.09 -1.63 -21.84
CA GLU A 15 31.62 -2.63 -20.93
C GLU A 15 32.96 -2.14 -20.32
N LEU A 16 33.24 -2.66 -19.12
CA LEU A 16 34.55 -2.90 -18.49
C LEU A 16 35.31 -1.73 -17.84
N GLU A 17 35.28 -1.70 -16.51
CA GLU A 17 36.51 -1.97 -15.74
C GLU A 17 36.18 -2.60 -14.38
N ALA A 18 36.98 -3.59 -13.98
CA ALA A 18 36.77 -4.48 -12.85
C ALA A 18 37.40 -3.95 -11.55
N ALA A 19 36.66 -4.04 -10.44
CA ALA A 19 37.20 -4.07 -9.09
C ALA A 19 36.21 -4.83 -8.16
N GLU A 20 36.44 -6.13 -8.01
CA GLU A 20 35.80 -7.01 -7.03
C GLU A 20 36.71 -7.11 -5.77
N PRO A 21 36.31 -7.71 -4.65
CA PRO A 21 35.12 -7.45 -3.85
C PRO A 21 35.46 -7.51 -2.32
N ASP A 22 35.18 -6.48 -1.52
CA ASP A 22 35.02 -6.70 -0.06
C ASP A 22 34.32 -5.53 0.64
N SER A 23 33.10 -5.77 1.09
CA SER A 23 32.57 -5.34 2.40
C SER A 23 31.10 -5.73 2.51
N SER A 24 30.88 -6.97 2.96
CA SER A 24 29.71 -7.50 3.67
C SER A 24 28.28 -7.17 3.15
N PRO A 25 27.53 -8.20 2.70
CA PRO A 25 26.10 -8.11 2.39
C PRO A 25 25.29 -8.15 3.70
N GLY A 26 24.67 -7.04 4.09
CA GLY A 26 24.11 -6.99 5.44
C GLY A 26 23.18 -5.83 5.78
N ALA A 27 22.35 -5.40 4.85
CA ALA A 27 21.08 -4.78 5.21
C ALA A 27 20.10 -5.13 4.10
N ASP A 28 19.13 -5.96 4.46
CA ASP A 28 18.05 -6.48 3.64
C ASP A 28 17.21 -5.30 3.13
N VAL A 29 17.69 -4.60 2.09
CA VAL A 29 16.89 -3.70 1.27
C VAL A 29 16.02 -4.56 0.36
N ARG A 30 15.27 -5.48 0.97
CA ARG A 30 13.91 -5.74 0.51
C ARG A 30 13.18 -4.45 0.79
N ASP A 31 13.34 -3.49 -0.12
CA ASP A 31 12.33 -2.50 -0.38
C ASP A 31 11.02 -3.26 -0.36
N ALA A 32 10.33 -3.13 0.78
CA ALA A 32 9.10 -3.78 1.04
C ALA A 32 8.17 -3.27 -0.04
N GLN A 33 8.01 -4.05 -1.11
CA GLN A 33 6.80 -4.04 -1.90
C GLN A 33 5.73 -4.45 -0.89
N VAL A 34 5.27 -3.47 -0.11
CA VAL A 34 4.11 -3.58 0.74
C VAL A 34 2.99 -3.80 -0.25
N GLY A 35 2.75 -5.06 -0.56
CA GLY A 35 1.72 -5.47 -1.50
C GLY A 35 0.41 -4.84 -1.06
N LEU A 36 -0.32 -4.28 -2.01
CA LEU A 36 -1.65 -3.74 -1.77
C LEU A 36 -2.56 -4.88 -1.34
N LYS A 37 -2.79 -5.01 -0.03
CA LYS A 37 -3.64 -6.03 0.57
C LYS A 37 -5.02 -5.45 0.85
N PHE A 38 -6.04 -6.17 0.41
CA PHE A 38 -7.42 -5.90 0.77
C PHE A 38 -7.81 -6.65 2.04
N LEU A 39 -8.47 -5.95 2.94
CA LEU A 39 -9.08 -6.48 4.15
C LEU A 39 -10.58 -6.63 3.94
N SER A 40 -11.14 -7.75 4.38
CA SER A 40 -12.59 -7.91 4.45
C SER A 40 -13.16 -7.09 5.61
N LEU A 41 -14.49 -6.91 5.63
CA LEU A 41 -15.17 -6.31 6.78
C LEU A 41 -14.79 -7.01 8.10
N ARG A 42 -14.73 -8.35 8.10
CA ARG A 42 -14.37 -9.12 9.29
C ARG A 42 -12.96 -8.78 9.77
N ASP A 43 -11.98 -8.76 8.86
CA ASP A 43 -10.59 -8.44 9.19
C ASP A 43 -10.46 -7.03 9.80
N VAL A 44 -11.22 -6.06 9.27
CA VAL A 44 -11.24 -4.69 9.80
C VAL A 44 -11.81 -4.65 11.22
N LEU A 45 -12.94 -5.32 11.47
CA LEU A 45 -13.58 -5.36 12.79
C LEU A 45 -12.68 -6.04 13.82
N ASP A 46 -12.08 -7.17 13.46
CA ASP A 46 -11.18 -7.93 14.33
C ASP A 46 -9.94 -7.10 14.67
N ARG A 47 -9.34 -6.43 13.68
CA ARG A 47 -8.11 -5.64 13.86
C ARG A 47 -8.29 -4.39 14.72
N LEU A 48 -9.46 -3.76 14.65
CA LEU A 48 -9.80 -2.59 15.47
C LEU A 48 -10.47 -2.98 16.80
N THR A 49 -10.90 -4.24 16.94
CA THR A 49 -11.68 -4.74 18.08
C THR A 49 -12.95 -3.91 18.31
N ILE A 50 -13.69 -3.62 17.22
CA ILE A 50 -14.92 -2.82 17.26
C ILE A 50 -16.11 -3.54 16.64
N SER A 51 -17.31 -3.06 16.96
CA SER A 51 -18.54 -3.54 16.35
C SER A 51 -18.74 -2.97 14.94
N ARG A 52 -19.54 -3.67 14.13
CA ARG A 52 -19.91 -3.22 12.78
C ARG A 52 -20.63 -1.87 12.77
N SER A 53 -21.54 -1.64 13.73
CA SER A 53 -22.25 -0.37 13.82
C SER A 53 -21.28 0.78 14.12
N LEU A 54 -20.34 0.57 15.05
CA LEU A 54 -19.33 1.57 15.37
C LEU A 54 -18.45 1.89 14.16
N LEU A 55 -18.03 0.89 13.39
CA LEU A 55 -17.29 1.12 12.14
C LEU A 55 -18.03 2.07 11.20
N TYR A 56 -19.33 1.89 11.00
CA TYR A 56 -20.11 2.77 10.12
C TYR A 56 -20.29 4.19 10.67
N GLU A 57 -20.32 4.36 11.98
CA GLU A 57 -20.32 5.69 12.59
C GLU A 57 -18.95 6.37 12.41
N LEU A 58 -17.84 5.63 12.58
CA LEU A 58 -16.49 6.17 12.33
C LEU A 58 -16.27 6.57 10.87
N ILE A 59 -16.88 5.86 9.91
CA ILE A 59 -16.84 6.25 8.48
C ILE A 59 -17.51 7.61 8.24
N LYS A 60 -18.52 7.96 9.05
CA LYS A 60 -19.25 9.23 8.96
C LYS A 60 -18.66 10.34 9.83
N ASP A 61 -17.61 10.06 10.61
CA ASP A 61 -17.01 11.03 11.52
C ASP A 61 -16.47 12.25 10.73
N PRO A 62 -16.88 13.49 11.08
CA PRO A 62 -16.49 14.67 10.31
C PRO A 62 -15.07 15.17 10.61
N ILE A 63 -14.44 14.70 11.69
CA ILE A 63 -13.14 15.17 12.18
C ILE A 63 -12.02 14.24 11.72
N GLN A 64 -12.21 12.94 11.93
CA GLN A 64 -11.24 11.90 11.58
C GLN A 64 -12.00 10.68 11.06
N PRO A 65 -12.48 10.73 9.81
CA PRO A 65 -13.24 9.63 9.22
C PRO A 65 -12.37 8.38 9.05
N PHE A 66 -12.97 7.23 9.34
CA PHE A 66 -12.42 5.94 8.93
C PHE A 66 -12.52 5.80 7.39
N PRO A 67 -11.54 5.16 6.71
CA PRO A 67 -11.59 5.00 5.26
C PRO A 67 -12.88 4.32 4.77
N ALA A 68 -13.46 4.86 3.70
CA ALA A 68 -14.62 4.27 3.05
C ALA A 68 -14.26 2.95 2.35
N PRO A 69 -15.19 1.98 2.29
CA PRO A 69 -14.93 0.72 1.61
C PRO A 69 -14.77 0.90 0.09
N VAL A 70 -13.78 0.21 -0.46
CA VAL A 70 -13.68 -0.08 -1.89
C VAL A 70 -14.63 -1.22 -2.23
N HIS A 71 -15.46 -1.05 -3.26
CA HIS A 71 -16.41 -2.06 -3.69
C HIS A 71 -15.84 -2.87 -4.85
N ILE A 72 -15.63 -4.18 -4.63
CA ILE A 72 -15.23 -5.14 -5.65
C ILE A 72 -16.42 -6.09 -5.88
N GLY A 73 -17.21 -5.78 -6.91
CA GLY A 73 -18.48 -6.45 -7.17
C GLY A 73 -19.44 -6.26 -5.99
N ARG A 74 -19.83 -7.35 -5.33
CA ARG A 74 -20.74 -7.35 -4.17
C ARG A 74 -20.02 -7.27 -2.82
N ARG A 75 -18.68 -7.22 -2.82
CA ARG A 75 -17.87 -7.21 -1.60
C ARG A 75 -17.35 -5.81 -1.32
N SER A 76 -17.49 -5.38 -0.08
CA SER A 76 -16.81 -4.20 0.45
C SER A 76 -15.49 -4.63 1.09
N VAL A 77 -14.40 -3.99 0.68
CA VAL A 77 -13.05 -4.24 1.17
C VAL A 77 -12.34 -2.93 1.52
N TRP A 78 -11.29 -3.01 2.32
CA TRP A 78 -10.48 -1.86 2.72
C TRP A 78 -9.02 -2.10 2.37
N VAL A 79 -8.28 -1.04 2.05
CA VAL A 79 -6.83 -1.14 1.84
C VAL A 79 -6.15 -1.18 3.20
N GLU A 80 -5.35 -2.21 3.45
CA GLU A 80 -4.68 -2.42 4.74
C GLU A 80 -3.90 -1.18 5.22
N ASN A 81 -3.15 -0.54 4.32
CA ASN A 81 -2.35 0.64 4.65
C ASN A 81 -3.20 1.86 5.08
N GLU A 82 -4.40 2.01 4.55
CA GLU A 82 -5.32 3.09 4.97
C GLU A 82 -5.85 2.84 6.38
N VAL A 83 -6.22 1.58 6.68
CA VAL A 83 -6.64 1.16 8.01
C VAL A 83 -5.52 1.40 9.03
N GLU A 84 -4.29 0.99 8.71
CA GLU A 84 -3.15 1.24 9.60
C GLU A 84 -2.84 2.73 9.79
N ARG A 85 -2.99 3.53 8.73
CA ARG A 85 -2.82 4.99 8.81
C ARG A 85 -3.83 5.61 9.76
N TYR A 86 -5.08 5.16 9.71
CA TYR A 86 -6.11 5.57 10.66
C TYR A 86 -5.71 5.20 12.09
N MET A 87 -5.27 3.96 12.34
CA MET A 87 -4.83 3.52 13.68
C MET A 87 -3.69 4.39 14.22
N ARG A 88 -2.71 4.73 13.37
CA ARG A 88 -1.59 5.63 13.75
C ARG A 88 -2.09 7.03 14.11
N ALA A 89 -3.09 7.55 13.38
CA ALA A 89 -3.69 8.84 13.67
C ALA A 89 -4.45 8.83 15.01
N VAL A 90 -5.22 7.78 15.30
CA VAL A 90 -5.88 7.58 16.60
C VAL A 90 -4.86 7.55 17.74
N LEU A 91 -3.75 6.82 17.58
CA LEU A 91 -2.68 6.77 18.59
C LEU A 91 -2.06 8.14 18.85
N THR A 92 -1.89 8.95 17.81
CA THR A 92 -1.33 10.31 17.93
C THR A 92 -2.27 11.23 18.70
N THR A 93 -3.58 11.13 18.43
CA THR A 93 -4.60 11.92 19.14
C THR A 93 -4.76 11.47 20.59
N ALA A 94 -4.78 10.17 20.86
CA ALA A 94 -5.02 9.62 22.21
C ALA A 94 -3.85 9.81 23.18
N ARG A 95 -2.63 10.03 22.67
CA ARG A 95 -1.40 10.23 23.46
C ARG A 95 -0.98 11.70 23.60
N ARG A 96 -1.84 12.62 23.18
CA ARG A 96 -1.62 14.07 23.23
C ARG A 96 -2.41 14.68 24.38
#